data_AF-A0A5D6XWU0-F1
#
_entry.id   AF-A0A5D6XWU0-F1
#
_cell.length_a   1.000
_cell.length_b   1.000
_cell.length_c   1.000
_cell.angle_alpha   90.00
_cell.angle_beta   90.00
_cell.angle_gamma   90.00
#
_symmetry.space_group_name_H-M   'P 1'
#
loop_
_entity.id
_entity.type
_entity.pdbx_description
1 polymer ?
#
loop_
_entity_poly.entity_id
_entity_poly.type
_entity_poly.pdbx_seq_one_letter_code
_entity_poly.pdbx_strand_id
1 'polypeptide(L)'
;MTERGMAIKADTTKAAWETEDFPQLCETCLGDNPYVRMMKESFGSACKICTRPFTVFRWKPGKQARYKKTEVCQSCARMKNVCQTCVLDLQFNLPVQVRDTFLAKAGGGDERVIVPESDANREWFAQQHNRMLEQEGSVSAYGKAQSSALVQLARKEPYYKRNRAHLCSFFARGECNRGETCPYLHEMPRSKDDPLAKQNIKDRYYGKNDPVALKMLNQRSGGRGGGRGKSGGGGRAHPPPPPPPSSSSLSSSSAPATSKPQPPPLPPEWR
;
A
#
# COMPACT_ATOMS: atom_id res chain seq x y z
N MET A 1 -5.80 53.04 31.58
CA MET A 1 -6.16 51.77 32.24
C MET A 1 -7.43 51.28 31.54
N THR A 2 -7.28 50.52 30.44
CA THR A 2 -7.23 49.04 30.37
C THR A 2 -8.60 48.39 30.45
N GLU A 3 -9.34 48.42 29.34
CA GLU A 3 -10.41 47.45 29.04
C GLU A 3 -10.37 47.08 27.56
N ARG A 4 -9.21 46.62 27.08
CA ARG A 4 -9.19 45.76 25.89
C ARG A 4 -9.62 44.39 26.38
N GLY A 5 -10.93 44.15 26.34
CA GLY A 5 -11.52 42.84 26.59
C GLY A 5 -10.73 41.79 25.82
N MET A 6 -10.27 40.75 26.51
CA MET A 6 -9.69 39.58 25.90
C MET A 6 -10.75 39.02 24.95
N ALA A 7 -10.63 39.33 23.67
CA ALA A 7 -11.32 38.61 22.64
C ALA A 7 -10.90 37.15 22.81
N ILE A 8 -11.82 36.32 23.30
CA ILE A 8 -11.71 34.87 23.18
C ILE A 8 -11.50 34.66 21.68
N LYS A 9 -10.26 34.35 21.28
CA LYS A 9 -9.97 33.95 19.91
C LYS A 9 -10.94 32.82 19.64
N ALA A 10 -11.94 33.08 18.80
CA ALA A 10 -12.79 32.02 18.29
C ALA A 10 -11.84 30.94 17.79
N ASP A 11 -12.02 29.74 18.31
CA ASP A 11 -11.18 28.59 18.05
C ASP A 11 -11.27 28.25 16.56
N THR A 12 -10.50 28.95 15.73
CA THR A 12 -10.35 28.70 14.30
C THR A 12 -9.75 27.32 14.05
N THR A 13 -9.29 26.64 15.10
CA THR A 13 -8.80 25.27 15.10
C THR A 13 -9.94 24.23 15.06
N LYS A 14 -11.21 24.63 15.27
CA LYS A 14 -12.33 23.66 15.41
C LYS A 14 -12.97 23.12 14.12
N ALA A 15 -12.87 23.76 12.95
CA ALA A 15 -13.56 23.20 11.77
C ALA A 15 -13.05 23.68 10.40
N ALA A 16 -11.83 23.30 10.01
CA ALA A 16 -11.57 23.04 8.60
C ALA A 16 -11.69 21.52 8.40
N TRP A 17 -12.91 21.02 8.26
CA TRP A 17 -13.10 19.62 7.90
C TRP A 17 -12.70 19.42 6.44
N GLU A 18 -11.91 18.38 6.16
CA GLU A 18 -11.36 18.17 4.81
C GLU A 18 -12.45 17.76 3.81
N THR A 19 -12.68 18.62 2.82
CA THR A 19 -13.60 18.42 1.69
C THR A 19 -12.84 18.21 0.38
N GLU A 20 -11.93 17.25 0.38
CA GLU A 20 -11.14 16.94 -0.81
C GLU A 20 -11.88 15.95 -1.72
N ASP A 21 -11.68 16.11 -3.02
CA ASP A 21 -12.42 15.36 -4.05
C ASP A 21 -11.80 14.01 -4.42
N PHE A 22 -10.49 13.85 -4.26
CA PHE A 22 -9.78 12.65 -4.69
C PHE A 22 -8.84 12.08 -3.60
N PRO A 23 -8.84 10.76 -3.37
CA PRO A 23 -8.00 10.13 -2.35
C PRO A 23 -6.54 10.01 -2.77
N GLN A 24 -5.64 10.08 -1.78
CA GLN A 24 -4.21 9.86 -1.95
C GLN A 24 -3.87 8.36 -1.78
N LEU A 25 -3.73 7.65 -2.90
CA LEU A 25 -3.58 6.20 -2.95
C LEU A 25 -2.35 5.77 -3.76
N CYS A 26 -1.84 4.56 -3.46
CA CYS A 26 -0.82 3.91 -4.28
C CYS A 26 -1.45 2.92 -5.28
N GLU A 27 -0.72 2.60 -6.35
CA GLU A 27 -1.14 1.70 -7.43
C GLU A 27 -1.60 0.33 -6.90
N THR A 28 -0.87 -0.23 -5.93
CA THR A 28 -1.25 -1.51 -5.31
C THR A 28 -2.60 -1.46 -4.61
N CYS A 29 -3.00 -0.32 -4.05
CA CYS A 29 -4.28 -0.16 -3.38
C CYS A 29 -5.41 0.16 -4.35
N LEU A 30 -5.11 0.86 -5.45
CA LEU A 30 -6.10 1.18 -6.46
C LEU A 30 -6.52 -0.07 -7.25
N GLY A 31 -5.55 -0.92 -7.61
CA GLY A 31 -5.79 -2.18 -8.33
C GLY A 31 -5.03 -2.25 -9.65
N ASP A 32 -5.29 -3.30 -10.40
CA ASP A 32 -4.80 -3.53 -11.77
C ASP A 32 -5.73 -2.95 -12.83
N ASN A 33 -7.01 -2.72 -12.49
CA ASN A 33 -7.99 -2.18 -13.42
C ASN A 33 -7.86 -0.65 -13.58
N PRO A 34 -7.64 -0.12 -14.80
CA PRO A 34 -7.61 1.32 -15.06
C PRO A 34 -8.94 2.04 -14.77
N TYR A 35 -10.06 1.32 -14.91
CA TYR A 35 -11.40 1.88 -14.72
C TYR A 35 -11.95 1.50 -13.34
N VAL A 36 -11.73 2.37 -12.36
CA VAL A 36 -12.19 2.16 -10.97
C VAL A 36 -13.45 2.97 -10.70
N ARG A 37 -14.45 2.30 -10.12
CA ARG A 37 -15.63 2.96 -9.55
C ARG A 37 -15.44 3.14 -8.05
N MET A 38 -15.58 4.37 -7.58
CA MET A 38 -15.46 4.72 -6.16
C MET A 38 -16.72 5.41 -5.65
N MET A 39 -17.05 5.16 -4.38
CA MET A 39 -18.09 5.88 -3.64
C MET A 39 -17.41 6.90 -2.74
N LYS A 40 -17.88 8.15 -2.77
CA LYS A 40 -17.44 9.25 -1.90
C LYS A 40 -18.49 9.45 -0.82
N GLU A 41 -18.06 9.40 0.44
CA GLU A 41 -18.90 9.65 1.60
C GLU A 41 -18.26 10.77 2.43
N SER A 42 -18.85 11.97 2.41
CA SER A 42 -18.35 13.10 3.19
C SER A 42 -18.52 12.82 4.68
N PHE A 43 -17.41 12.92 5.43
CA PHE A 43 -17.37 12.73 6.89
C PHE A 43 -17.84 11.35 7.38
N GLY A 44 -17.71 10.29 6.56
CA GLY A 44 -18.23 8.96 6.88
C GLY A 44 -17.46 8.19 7.98
N SER A 45 -16.22 8.57 8.29
CA SER A 45 -15.48 7.94 9.40
C SER A 45 -14.43 8.85 10.02
N ALA A 46 -14.05 8.54 11.26
CA ALA A 46 -12.95 9.19 11.96
C ALA A 46 -11.60 8.58 11.56
N CYS A 47 -10.61 9.44 11.31
CA CYS A 47 -9.24 9.08 10.98
C CYS A 47 -8.60 8.24 12.10
N LYS A 48 -7.92 7.15 11.74
CA LYS A 48 -7.29 6.26 12.74
C LYS A 48 -6.09 6.88 13.48
N ILE A 49 -5.57 8.02 13.00
CA ILE A 49 -4.44 8.73 13.59
C ILE A 49 -4.91 9.95 14.39
N CYS A 50 -5.54 10.94 13.72
CA CYS A 50 -5.95 12.19 14.36
C CYS A 50 -7.37 12.17 14.93
N THR A 51 -8.14 11.09 14.76
CA THR A 51 -9.54 10.94 15.20
C THR A 51 -10.54 11.94 14.61
N ARG A 52 -10.12 12.80 13.67
CA ARG A 52 -10.99 13.74 12.98
C ARG A 52 -11.86 13.04 11.93
N PRO A 53 -13.14 13.45 11.77
CA PRO A 53 -13.95 12.99 10.66
C PRO A 53 -13.37 13.46 9.33
N PHE A 54 -13.39 12.60 8.32
CA PHE A 54 -12.87 12.90 6.99
C PHE A 54 -13.71 12.23 5.90
N THR A 55 -13.51 12.65 4.65
CA THR A 55 -14.18 12.06 3.49
C THR A 55 -13.64 10.65 3.22
N VAL A 56 -14.53 9.66 3.30
CA VAL A 56 -14.19 8.25 3.07
C VAL A 56 -14.46 7.92 1.61
N PHE A 57 -13.44 7.35 0.96
CA PHE A 57 -13.58 6.79 -0.37
C PHE A 57 -13.60 5.28 -0.27
N ARG A 58 -14.54 4.62 -0.95
CA ARG A 58 -14.66 3.15 -0.97
C ARG A 58 -14.73 2.64 -2.40
N TRP A 59 -13.85 1.71 -2.75
CA TRP A 59 -13.74 1.12 -4.09
C TRP A 59 -13.40 -0.36 -4.05
N LYS A 60 -13.54 -1.04 -5.19
CA LYS A 60 -13.15 -2.45 -5.37
C LYS A 60 -11.98 -2.54 -6.35
N PRO A 61 -10.76 -2.88 -5.89
CA PRO A 61 -9.56 -2.86 -6.74
C PRO A 61 -9.57 -3.86 -7.90
N GLY A 62 -10.25 -5.00 -7.75
CA GLY A 62 -10.26 -6.07 -8.74
C GLY A 62 -11.39 -7.07 -8.46
N LYS A 63 -11.62 -8.02 -9.37
CA LYS A 63 -12.78 -8.93 -9.32
C LYS A 63 -12.83 -9.78 -8.04
N GLN A 64 -11.70 -10.34 -7.64
CA GLN A 64 -11.54 -11.16 -6.42
C GLN A 64 -10.97 -10.38 -5.21
N ALA A 65 -10.88 -9.06 -5.31
CA ALA A 65 -10.40 -8.22 -4.22
C ALA A 65 -11.54 -7.85 -3.25
N ARG A 66 -11.19 -7.59 -1.99
CA ARG A 66 -12.10 -6.96 -1.04
C ARG A 66 -12.32 -5.49 -1.38
N TYR A 67 -13.47 -4.97 -0.95
CA TYR A 67 -13.66 -3.53 -0.90
C TYR A 67 -12.61 -2.91 0.01
N LYS A 68 -11.92 -1.89 -0.52
CA LYS A 68 -11.02 -1.05 0.23
C LYS A 68 -11.69 0.28 0.53
N LYS A 69 -11.24 0.90 1.61
CA LYS A 69 -11.60 2.26 1.97
C LYS A 69 -10.38 3.03 2.44
N THR A 70 -10.48 4.35 2.47
CA THR A 70 -9.49 5.21 3.13
C THR A 70 -9.62 5.05 4.66
N GLU A 71 -8.49 4.95 5.37
CA GLU A 71 -8.44 4.76 6.83
C GLU A 71 -7.85 5.99 7.55
N VAL A 72 -7.13 6.83 6.82
CA VAL A 72 -6.42 8.01 7.32
C VAL A 72 -6.85 9.24 6.49
N CYS A 73 -6.99 10.39 7.15
CA CYS A 73 -7.31 11.66 6.50
C CYS A 73 -6.18 12.13 5.57
N GLN A 74 -6.48 13.10 4.71
CA GLN A 74 -5.53 13.54 3.69
C GLN A 74 -4.38 14.36 4.26
N SER A 75 -4.63 15.21 5.27
CA SER A 75 -3.56 15.87 6.04
C SER A 75 -2.54 14.88 6.61
N CYS A 76 -2.99 13.83 7.30
CA CYS A 76 -2.09 12.80 7.83
C CYS A 76 -1.36 12.04 6.73
N ALA A 77 -2.02 11.76 5.60
CA ALA A 77 -1.37 11.14 4.45
C ALA A 77 -0.31 12.04 3.79
N ARG A 78 -0.60 13.34 3.61
CA ARG A 78 0.28 14.35 3.01
C ARG A 78 1.50 14.65 3.90
N MET A 79 1.30 14.79 5.22
CA MET A 79 2.37 15.05 6.19
C MET A 79 3.50 14.03 6.14
N LYS A 80 3.17 12.75 5.95
CA LYS A 80 4.16 11.67 5.88
C LYS A 80 4.35 11.11 4.48
N ASN A 81 3.77 11.68 3.43
CA ASN A 81 3.80 11.14 2.07
C ASN A 81 3.41 9.63 1.97
N VAL A 82 2.31 9.26 2.62
CA VAL A 82 1.82 7.86 2.67
C VAL A 82 0.48 7.69 1.97
N CYS A 83 0.16 6.45 1.60
CA CYS A 83 -1.16 6.07 1.09
C CYS A 83 -2.20 6.02 2.22
N GLN A 84 -3.38 6.61 2.00
CA GLN A 84 -4.48 6.71 2.97
C GLN A 84 -5.05 5.34 3.44
N THR A 85 -4.83 4.26 2.67
CA THR A 85 -5.34 2.92 3.00
C THR A 85 -4.26 2.00 3.54
N CYS A 86 -3.09 1.93 2.91
CA CYS A 86 -2.05 0.98 3.34
C CYS A 86 -1.01 1.57 4.28
N VAL A 87 -0.94 2.90 4.45
CA VAL A 87 0.04 3.58 5.30
C VAL A 87 1.48 3.20 4.92
N LEU A 88 1.71 2.94 3.64
CA LEU A 88 3.04 2.80 3.05
C LEU A 88 3.37 4.07 2.29
N ASP A 89 4.66 4.34 2.17
CA ASP A 89 5.19 5.43 1.38
C ASP A 89 4.71 5.36 -0.08
N LEU A 90 4.41 6.51 -0.70
CA LEU A 90 3.91 6.57 -2.08
C LEU A 90 4.99 6.41 -3.14
N GLN A 91 6.24 6.75 -2.84
CA GLN A 91 7.34 6.74 -3.82
C GLN A 91 7.98 5.36 -3.92
N PHE A 92 8.25 4.72 -2.77
CA PHE A 92 9.00 3.47 -2.68
C PHE A 92 8.13 2.27 -2.26
N ASN A 93 6.86 2.50 -1.86
CA ASN A 93 5.97 1.46 -1.33
C ASN A 93 6.55 0.69 -0.11
N LEU A 94 7.35 1.38 0.71
CA LEU A 94 8.01 0.84 1.90
C LEU A 94 7.31 1.29 3.20
N PRO A 95 7.47 0.54 4.30
CA PRO A 95 7.03 1.00 5.61
C PRO A 95 7.72 2.30 6.03
N VAL A 96 6.99 3.17 6.72
CA VAL A 96 7.48 4.50 7.17
C VAL A 96 8.76 4.38 7.98
N GLN A 97 8.83 3.42 8.92
CA GLN A 97 10.02 3.18 9.72
C GLN A 97 11.26 2.87 8.86
N VAL A 98 11.10 2.04 7.82
CA VAL A 98 12.21 1.72 6.91
C VAL A 98 12.66 2.99 6.20
N ARG A 99 11.73 3.71 5.57
CA ARG A 99 12.03 4.96 4.86
C ARG A 99 12.77 5.96 5.74
N ASP A 100 12.20 6.26 6.91
CA ASP A 100 12.72 7.29 7.81
C ASP A 100 14.11 6.90 8.34
N THR A 101 14.40 5.60 8.55
CA THR A 101 15.76 5.15 8.93
C THR A 101 16.80 5.33 7.82
N PHE A 102 16.41 5.24 6.55
CA PHE A 102 17.32 5.47 5.42
C PHE A 102 17.49 6.96 5.13
N LEU A 103 16.42 7.76 5.21
CA LEU A 103 16.50 9.21 5.08
C LEU A 103 17.36 9.82 6.19
N ALA A 104 17.21 9.35 7.43
CA ALA A 104 18.07 9.77 8.54
C ALA A 104 19.56 9.47 8.28
N LYS A 105 19.87 8.37 7.60
CA LYS A 105 21.26 8.00 7.24
C LYS A 105 21.80 8.77 6.04
N ALA A 106 20.95 9.14 5.09
CA ALA A 106 21.36 9.78 3.84
C ALA A 106 21.47 11.30 3.95
N GLY A 107 20.56 11.95 4.70
CA GLY A 107 20.39 13.41 4.70
C GLY A 107 20.77 14.11 6.01
N GLY A 108 21.63 13.53 6.86
CA GLY A 108 22.11 14.22 8.06
C GLY A 108 21.04 14.51 9.13
N GLY A 109 19.95 13.74 9.16
CA GLY A 109 18.97 13.74 10.26
C GLY A 109 17.82 14.77 10.20
N ASP A 110 17.91 15.79 9.34
CA ASP A 110 16.96 16.92 9.31
C ASP A 110 15.72 16.68 8.41
N GLU A 111 15.78 15.73 7.49
CA GLU A 111 14.71 15.51 6.50
C GLU A 111 13.57 14.59 6.97
N ARG A 112 13.59 14.16 8.24
CA ARG A 112 12.49 13.36 8.82
C ARG A 112 11.42 14.27 9.44
N VAL A 113 10.20 14.19 8.94
CA VAL A 113 9.05 14.84 9.58
C VAL A 113 8.62 14.03 10.82
N ILE A 114 8.99 14.53 11.99
CA ILE A 114 8.55 13.96 13.28
C ILE A 114 7.18 14.56 13.61
N VAL A 115 6.13 13.79 13.39
CA VAL A 115 4.76 14.19 13.75
C VAL A 115 4.58 14.03 15.26
N PRO A 116 4.17 15.09 16.00
CA PRO A 116 3.89 15.00 17.43
C PRO A 116 2.79 13.99 17.76
N GLU A 117 2.85 13.40 18.96
CA GLU A 117 1.86 12.43 19.44
C GLU A 117 0.70 13.07 20.20
N SER A 118 0.96 14.15 20.95
CA SER A 118 -0.09 14.86 21.69
C SER A 118 -1.09 15.51 20.74
N ASP A 119 -2.37 15.48 21.09
CA ASP A 119 -3.46 15.90 20.21
C ASP A 119 -3.35 17.38 19.82
N ALA A 120 -3.08 18.26 20.78
CA ALA A 120 -2.95 19.70 20.53
C ALA A 120 -1.73 20.04 19.65
N ASN A 121 -0.57 19.45 19.92
CA ASN A 121 0.65 19.75 19.15
C ASN A 121 0.57 19.16 17.75
N ARG A 122 -0.02 17.97 17.62
CA ARG A 122 -0.26 17.34 16.32
C ARG A 122 -1.21 18.17 15.47
N GLU A 123 -2.24 18.72 16.09
CA GLU A 123 -3.21 19.57 15.41
C GLU A 123 -2.56 20.85 14.88
N TRP A 124 -1.85 21.56 15.75
CA TRP A 124 -1.11 22.75 15.38
C TRP A 124 -0.09 22.45 14.26
N PHE A 125 0.64 21.33 14.38
CA PHE A 125 1.61 20.89 13.38
C PHE A 125 0.95 20.59 12.03
N ALA A 126 -0.17 19.89 12.02
CA ALA A 126 -0.92 19.57 10.81
C ALA A 126 -1.46 20.84 10.14
N GLN A 127 -1.96 21.81 10.91
CA GLN A 127 -2.44 23.09 10.39
C GLN A 127 -1.30 23.92 9.77
N GLN A 128 -0.14 23.99 10.45
CA GLN A 128 1.05 24.68 9.91
C GLN A 128 1.55 24.01 8.63
N HIS A 129 1.62 22.67 8.62
CA HIS A 129 2.07 21.93 7.45
C HIS A 129 1.10 22.06 6.26
N ASN A 130 -0.21 22.01 6.50
CA ASN A 130 -1.20 22.24 5.43
C ASN A 130 -1.08 23.65 4.84
N ARG A 131 -0.91 24.67 5.69
CA ARG A 131 -0.68 26.05 5.25
C ARG A 131 0.60 26.18 4.42
N MET A 132 1.68 25.53 4.84
CA MET A 132 2.94 25.52 4.09
C MET A 132 2.75 24.86 2.70
N LEU A 133 2.03 23.74 2.62
CA LEU A 133 1.74 23.08 1.34
C LEU A 133 0.89 23.94 0.40
N GLU A 134 -0.12 24.63 0.93
CA GLU A 134 -0.97 25.55 0.15
C GLU A 134 -0.18 26.74 -0.40
N GLN A 135 0.78 27.26 0.37
CA GLN A 135 1.58 28.43 -0.02
C GLN A 135 2.72 28.08 -0.98
N GLU A 136 3.44 26.98 -0.74
CA GLU A 136 4.63 26.64 -1.52
C GLU A 136 4.33 25.75 -2.74
N GLY A 137 3.10 25.23 -2.87
CA GLY A 137 2.71 24.30 -3.93
C GLY A 137 3.58 23.03 -3.98
N SER A 138 4.44 22.82 -2.99
CA SER A 138 5.42 21.75 -2.98
C SER A 138 4.76 20.48 -2.48
N VAL A 139 4.80 19.43 -3.32
CA VAL A 139 4.22 18.12 -3.03
C VAL A 139 5.10 17.42 -1.97
N SER A 140 4.89 17.77 -0.70
CA SER A 140 5.53 17.16 0.49
C SER A 140 7.06 17.34 0.58
N ALA A 141 7.57 17.61 1.79
CA ALA A 141 9.00 17.75 2.08
C ALA A 141 9.85 16.55 1.62
N TYR A 142 9.23 15.38 1.46
CA TYR A 142 9.86 14.13 1.05
C TYR A 142 10.18 14.01 -0.45
N GLY A 143 9.74 14.94 -1.30
CA GLY A 143 9.97 14.87 -2.74
C GLY A 143 11.43 15.00 -3.18
N LYS A 144 12.32 15.50 -2.31
CA LYS A 144 13.71 15.90 -2.67
C LYS A 144 14.77 14.84 -2.34
N ALA A 145 14.62 14.04 -1.27
CA ALA A 145 15.58 12.98 -0.96
C ALA A 145 15.35 11.68 -1.73
N GLN A 146 16.05 11.52 -2.85
CA GLN A 146 16.23 10.21 -3.46
C GLN A 146 17.50 9.55 -2.91
N SER A 147 17.34 8.60 -1.99
CA SER A 147 18.44 7.70 -1.63
C SER A 147 18.43 6.47 -2.52
N SER A 148 19.58 6.16 -3.13
CA SER A 148 19.76 4.97 -3.98
C SER A 148 19.45 3.65 -3.23
N ALA A 149 19.67 3.64 -1.92
CA ALA A 149 19.37 2.50 -1.05
C ALA A 149 17.87 2.20 -0.94
N LEU A 150 17.00 3.24 -0.94
CA LEU A 150 15.55 3.06 -0.91
C LEU A 150 15.01 2.50 -2.23
N VAL A 151 15.54 2.95 -3.36
CA VAL A 151 15.18 2.43 -4.68
C VAL A 151 15.49 0.94 -4.79
N GLN A 152 16.63 0.49 -4.29
CA GLN A 152 17.00 -0.93 -4.29
C GLN A 152 16.10 -1.80 -3.40
N LEU A 153 15.52 -1.22 -2.34
CA LEU A 153 14.66 -1.94 -1.41
C LEU A 153 13.20 -1.95 -1.86
N ALA A 154 12.80 -0.95 -2.66
CA ALA A 154 11.48 -0.86 -3.26
C ALA A 154 11.20 -2.08 -4.16
N ARG A 155 9.97 -2.57 -4.12
CA ARG A 155 9.54 -3.67 -4.99
C ARG A 155 9.23 -3.11 -6.37
N LYS A 156 9.72 -3.79 -7.42
CA LYS A 156 9.43 -3.43 -8.82
C LYS A 156 8.00 -3.72 -9.24
N GLU A 157 7.41 -4.80 -8.74
CA GLU A 157 6.04 -5.21 -9.08
C GLU A 157 5.04 -5.00 -7.94
N PRO A 158 3.79 -4.61 -8.26
CA PRO A 158 2.74 -4.40 -7.28
C PRO A 158 2.32 -5.70 -6.58
N TYR A 159 2.29 -5.67 -5.24
CA TYR A 159 1.90 -6.83 -4.43
C TYR A 159 0.37 -6.90 -4.20
N TYR A 160 -0.37 -7.41 -5.18
CA TYR A 160 -1.84 -7.48 -5.12
C TYR A 160 -2.42 -8.47 -4.11
N LYS A 161 -1.61 -9.36 -3.51
CA LYS A 161 -2.08 -10.26 -2.43
C LYS A 161 -2.61 -9.48 -1.21
N ARG A 162 -2.24 -8.20 -1.03
CA ARG A 162 -2.78 -7.30 0.00
C ARG A 162 -4.27 -6.97 -0.21
N ASN A 163 -4.76 -7.10 -1.44
CA ASN A 163 -6.13 -6.74 -1.82
C ASN A 163 -7.10 -7.92 -1.67
N ARG A 164 -6.60 -9.10 -1.32
CA ARG A 164 -7.41 -10.30 -1.10
C ARG A 164 -8.44 -10.09 0.01
N ALA A 165 -9.50 -10.88 -0.05
CA ALA A 165 -10.49 -10.96 1.01
C ALA A 165 -9.84 -11.37 2.35
N HIS A 166 -10.48 -10.96 3.45
CA HIS A 166 -10.10 -11.45 4.76
C HIS A 166 -10.36 -12.96 4.86
N LEU A 167 -9.64 -13.60 5.78
CA LEU A 167 -9.86 -15.00 6.09
C LEU A 167 -11.26 -15.19 6.69
N CYS A 168 -11.92 -16.26 6.26
CA CYS A 168 -13.23 -16.64 6.78
C CYS A 168 -13.07 -17.18 8.21
N SER A 169 -13.59 -16.45 9.20
CA SER A 169 -13.55 -16.88 10.61
C SER A 169 -14.40 -18.13 10.88
N PHE A 170 -15.43 -18.39 10.08
CA PHE A 170 -16.23 -19.62 10.16
C PHE A 170 -15.50 -20.81 9.56
N PHE A 171 -14.73 -20.61 8.48
CA PHE A 171 -13.90 -21.67 7.91
C PHE A 171 -12.77 -22.07 8.86
N ALA A 172 -12.12 -21.10 9.50
CA ALA A 172 -11.10 -21.37 10.52
C ALA A 172 -11.64 -22.19 11.71
N ARG A 173 -12.96 -22.16 11.97
CA ARG A 173 -13.65 -22.97 12.98
C ARG A 173 -14.25 -24.27 12.46
N GLY A 174 -14.27 -24.49 11.14
CA GLY A 174 -14.90 -25.65 10.50
C GLY A 174 -16.42 -25.54 10.29
N GLU A 175 -17.02 -24.37 10.53
CA GLU A 175 -18.47 -24.15 10.51
C GLU A 175 -18.95 -23.37 9.26
N CYS A 176 -18.12 -23.26 8.22
CA CYS A 176 -18.51 -22.48 7.03
C CYS A 176 -19.46 -23.26 6.12
N ASN A 177 -20.75 -22.89 6.15
CA ASN A 177 -21.79 -23.48 5.30
C ASN A 177 -21.86 -22.88 3.88
N ARG A 178 -21.04 -21.87 3.56
CA ARG A 178 -21.09 -21.16 2.26
C ARG A 178 -20.25 -21.84 1.17
N GLY A 179 -19.38 -22.79 1.52
CA GLY A 179 -18.51 -23.48 0.57
C GLY A 179 -17.73 -22.52 -0.34
N GLU A 180 -17.73 -22.78 -1.64
CA GLU A 180 -17.03 -21.97 -2.65
C GLU A 180 -17.67 -20.60 -2.92
N THR A 181 -18.93 -20.40 -2.51
CA THR A 181 -19.62 -19.11 -2.67
C THR A 181 -19.24 -18.08 -1.60
N CYS A 182 -18.43 -18.49 -0.61
CA CYS A 182 -18.02 -17.62 0.47
C CYS A 182 -17.20 -16.43 -0.07
N PRO A 183 -17.60 -15.16 0.22
CA PRO A 183 -16.81 -13.99 -0.18
C PRO A 183 -15.45 -13.86 0.54
N TYR A 184 -15.27 -14.62 1.63
CA TYR A 184 -14.07 -14.62 2.45
C TYR A 184 -13.15 -15.79 2.06
N LEU A 185 -11.87 -15.61 2.29
CA LEU A 185 -10.85 -16.56 1.87
C LEU A 185 -10.82 -17.78 2.80
N HIS A 186 -10.80 -18.98 2.22
CA HIS A 186 -10.70 -20.26 2.92
C HIS A 186 -9.24 -20.74 3.00
N GLU A 187 -8.39 -20.00 3.71
CA GLU A 187 -7.03 -20.42 4.08
C GLU A 187 -6.87 -20.36 5.61
N MET A 188 -5.95 -21.14 6.17
CA MET A 188 -5.70 -21.11 7.61
C MET A 188 -4.99 -19.80 8.01
N PRO A 189 -5.44 -19.09 9.07
CA PRO A 189 -4.72 -17.96 9.60
C PRO A 189 -3.28 -18.32 9.99
N ARG A 190 -2.40 -17.33 9.93
CA ARG A 190 -1.06 -17.47 10.52
C ARG A 190 -1.19 -17.70 12.02
N SER A 191 -0.19 -18.38 12.59
CA SER A 191 -0.12 -18.57 14.04
C SER A 191 -0.11 -17.22 14.76
N LYS A 192 -0.81 -17.17 15.90
CA LYS A 192 -0.92 -15.97 16.75
C LYS A 192 0.44 -15.54 17.33
N ASP A 193 1.38 -16.49 17.41
CA ASP A 193 2.72 -16.32 17.94
C ASP A 193 3.71 -15.72 16.92
N ASP A 194 3.33 -15.61 15.64
CA ASP A 194 4.12 -14.87 14.65
C ASP A 194 4.13 -13.37 15.02
N PRO A 195 5.30 -12.75 15.27
CA PRO A 195 5.38 -11.31 15.58
C PRO A 195 4.79 -10.44 14.46
N LEU A 196 4.67 -10.97 13.23
CA LEU A 196 4.05 -10.30 12.10
C LEU A 196 2.51 -10.20 12.17
N ALA A 197 1.86 -10.96 13.06
CA ALA A 197 0.40 -11.02 13.16
C ALA A 197 -0.20 -9.78 13.88
N LYS A 198 0.54 -9.16 14.80
CA LYS A 198 0.10 -7.99 15.55
C LYS A 198 0.64 -6.72 14.89
N GLN A 199 -0.17 -6.08 14.05
CA GLN A 199 0.20 -4.83 13.38
C GLN A 199 -0.83 -3.74 13.70
N ASN A 200 -0.42 -2.74 14.49
CA ASN A 200 -1.24 -1.58 14.80
C ASN A 200 -1.01 -0.47 13.75
N ILE A 201 -2.09 0.21 13.34
CA ILE A 201 -2.01 1.29 12.34
C ILE A 201 -1.25 2.51 12.86
N LYS A 202 -1.37 2.83 14.16
CA LYS A 202 -0.65 3.96 14.77
C LYS A 202 0.86 3.72 14.75
N ASP A 203 1.28 2.54 15.19
CA ASP A 203 2.69 2.12 15.23
C ASP A 203 3.33 2.16 13.83
N ARG A 204 2.59 1.67 12.82
CA ARG A 204 3.01 1.72 11.41
C ARG A 204 3.10 3.15 10.85
N TYR A 205 2.23 4.06 11.27
CA TYR A 205 2.25 5.46 10.84
C TYR A 205 3.39 6.25 11.48
N TYR A 206 3.59 6.11 12.80
CA TYR A 206 4.67 6.80 13.51
C TYR A 206 6.04 6.16 13.24
N GLY A 207 6.06 4.92 12.74
CA GLY A 207 7.29 4.19 12.45
C GLY A 207 7.95 3.62 13.71
N LYS A 208 7.14 3.33 14.74
CA LYS A 208 7.59 2.74 16.01
C LYS A 208 7.24 1.26 16.00
N ASN A 209 8.20 0.39 16.30
CA ASN A 209 7.98 -1.05 16.51
C ASN A 209 7.17 -1.78 15.41
N ASP A 210 7.32 -1.42 14.13
CA ASP A 210 6.68 -2.15 13.05
C ASP A 210 7.44 -3.48 12.79
N PRO A 211 6.83 -4.66 13.05
CA PRO A 211 7.51 -5.94 12.87
C PRO A 211 7.88 -6.21 11.41
N VAL A 212 7.14 -5.65 10.45
CA VAL A 212 7.48 -5.76 9.02
C VAL A 212 8.73 -4.95 8.71
N ALA A 213 8.81 -3.73 9.24
CA ALA A 213 9.98 -2.86 9.07
C ALA A 213 11.23 -3.48 9.71
N LEU A 214 11.11 -3.98 10.95
CA LEU A 214 12.21 -4.65 11.66
C LEU A 214 12.71 -5.86 10.87
N LYS A 215 11.81 -6.68 10.32
CA LYS A 215 12.20 -7.81 9.46
C LYS A 215 12.95 -7.35 8.21
N MET A 216 12.51 -6.29 7.55
CA MET A 216 13.19 -5.75 6.36
C MET A 216 14.56 -5.15 6.68
N LEU A 217 14.68 -4.44 7.80
CA LEU A 217 15.95 -3.89 8.27
C LEU A 217 16.93 -5.00 8.69
N ASN A 218 16.46 -6.02 9.40
CA ASN A 218 17.26 -7.17 9.83
C ASN A 218 17.74 -8.03 8.66
N GLN A 219 16.90 -8.22 7.63
CA GLN A 219 17.31 -8.92 6.41
C GLN A 219 18.47 -8.24 5.69
N ARG A 220 18.56 -6.90 5.77
CA ARG A 220 19.66 -6.13 5.17
C ARG A 220 20.90 -6.14 6.07
N SER A 221 20.75 -5.95 7.39
CA SER A 221 21.89 -5.94 8.32
C SER A 221 22.55 -7.31 8.45
N GLY A 222 21.78 -8.40 8.38
CA GLY A 222 22.28 -9.78 8.36
C GLY A 222 22.78 -10.26 6.99
N GLY A 223 22.86 -9.38 5.99
CA GLY A 223 22.97 -9.75 4.57
C GLY A 223 24.24 -9.28 3.87
N ARG A 224 25.42 -9.50 4.47
CA ARG A 224 26.70 -9.54 3.74
C ARG A 224 27.62 -10.70 4.16
N GLY A 225 27.03 -11.75 4.75
CA GLY A 225 27.71 -13.00 5.10
C GLY A 225 26.68 -14.03 5.55
N GLY A 226 26.28 -14.94 4.66
CA GLY A 226 25.25 -15.90 4.99
C GLY A 226 24.95 -16.83 3.84
N GLY A 227 25.83 -17.80 3.65
CA GLY A 227 25.65 -18.91 2.74
C GLY A 227 24.29 -19.56 2.90
N ARG A 228 23.77 -19.98 1.75
CA ARG A 228 22.56 -20.77 1.56
C ARG A 228 22.65 -22.04 2.43
N GLY A 229 22.12 -21.97 3.64
CA GLY A 229 22.02 -23.10 4.57
C GLY A 229 21.09 -24.17 4.01
N LYS A 230 21.70 -25.13 3.33
CA LYS A 230 21.07 -26.34 2.82
C LYS A 230 20.90 -27.28 4.03
N SER A 231 19.72 -27.24 4.66
CA SER A 231 19.36 -28.24 5.66
C SER A 231 19.27 -29.59 4.97
N GLY A 232 20.19 -30.50 5.34
CA GLY A 232 20.22 -31.87 4.88
C GLY A 232 18.99 -32.65 5.35
N GLY A 233 18.46 -33.46 4.43
CA GLY A 233 17.39 -34.42 4.69
C GLY A 233 17.04 -35.21 3.43
N GLY A 234 17.70 -36.35 3.23
CA GLY A 234 17.20 -37.54 2.52
C GLY A 234 16.98 -37.47 1.00
N GLY A 235 17.70 -38.30 0.23
CA GLY A 235 17.52 -38.51 -1.21
C GLY A 235 16.09 -38.91 -1.62
N ARG A 236 15.71 -38.71 -2.88
CA ARG A 236 16.16 -39.49 -4.05
C ARG A 236 16.34 -38.61 -5.29
N ALA A 237 17.41 -38.88 -6.02
CA ALA A 237 17.72 -38.24 -7.30
C ALA A 237 16.76 -38.74 -8.40
N HIS A 238 16.03 -37.84 -9.04
CA HIS A 238 15.45 -38.10 -10.36
C HIS A 238 16.54 -37.83 -11.41
N PRO A 239 16.78 -38.75 -12.37
CA PRO A 239 17.71 -38.48 -13.46
C PRO A 239 17.15 -37.37 -14.38
N PRO A 240 18.02 -36.57 -15.02
CA PRO A 240 17.59 -35.54 -15.95
C PRO A 240 16.92 -36.15 -17.20
N PRO A 241 15.97 -35.45 -17.83
CA PRO A 241 15.33 -35.93 -19.05
C PRO A 241 16.33 -35.99 -20.22
N PRO A 242 16.20 -36.97 -21.14
CA PRO A 242 17.11 -37.11 -22.28
C PRO A 242 16.91 -35.99 -23.33
N PRO A 243 17.95 -35.69 -24.13
CA PRO A 243 17.89 -34.69 -25.20
C PRO A 243 17.01 -35.16 -26.38
N PRO A 244 16.45 -34.23 -27.17
CA PRO A 244 15.60 -34.57 -28.31
C PRO A 244 16.41 -35.22 -29.45
N PRO A 245 15.83 -36.18 -30.19
CA PRO A 245 16.51 -36.84 -31.29
C PRO A 245 16.69 -35.92 -32.51
N SER A 246 17.81 -36.12 -33.19
CA SER A 246 18.26 -35.46 -34.41
C SER A 246 17.36 -35.76 -35.62
N SER A 247 17.17 -34.72 -36.44
CA SER A 247 16.48 -34.73 -37.73
C SER A 247 17.04 -35.75 -38.72
N SER A 248 16.16 -36.53 -39.35
CA SER A 248 16.35 -36.95 -40.75
C SER A 248 15.01 -37.35 -41.39
N SER A 249 14.70 -36.61 -42.47
CA SER A 249 13.97 -36.99 -43.69
C SER A 249 12.69 -37.81 -43.58
N LEU A 250 11.57 -37.21 -44.03
CA LEU A 250 10.63 -37.83 -44.97
C LEU A 250 9.80 -36.75 -45.69
N SER A 251 10.12 -36.60 -46.98
CA SER A 251 9.26 -36.30 -48.14
C SER A 251 7.99 -35.44 -47.99
N SER A 252 8.11 -34.23 -48.52
CA SER A 252 7.17 -33.53 -49.43
C SER A 252 5.79 -34.17 -49.72
N SER A 253 4.73 -33.48 -49.31
CA SER A 253 3.48 -33.38 -50.09
C SER A 253 2.84 -32.00 -49.83
N SER A 254 2.41 -31.37 -50.90
CA SER A 254 2.01 -29.97 -51.04
C SER A 254 0.53 -29.67 -50.77
N ALA A 255 0.26 -28.40 -50.41
CA ALA A 255 -0.98 -27.59 -50.52
C ALA A 255 -1.72 -27.23 -49.20
N PRO A 256 -2.54 -26.15 -49.17
CA PRO A 256 -2.27 -24.76 -49.53
C PRO A 256 -2.47 -23.79 -48.34
N ALA A 257 -2.08 -22.52 -48.50
CA ALA A 257 -2.08 -21.48 -47.47
C ALA A 257 -3.49 -21.09 -46.99
N THR A 258 -3.80 -21.35 -45.71
CA THR A 258 -4.96 -20.77 -45.03
C THR A 258 -4.63 -19.37 -44.54
N SER A 259 -5.23 -18.36 -45.17
CA SER A 259 -5.24 -16.96 -44.75
C SER A 259 -5.90 -16.78 -43.38
N LYS A 260 -5.34 -15.90 -42.53
CA LYS A 260 -5.95 -15.45 -41.27
C LYS A 260 -7.36 -14.88 -41.51
N PRO A 261 -8.36 -15.17 -40.66
CA PRO A 261 -9.68 -14.57 -40.76
C PRO A 261 -9.67 -13.08 -40.42
N GLN A 262 -10.39 -12.26 -41.21
CA GLN A 262 -10.59 -10.82 -40.97
C GLN A 262 -11.61 -10.57 -39.84
N PRO A 263 -11.48 -9.45 -39.10
CA PRO A 263 -12.49 -9.03 -38.12
C PRO A 263 -13.76 -8.49 -38.79
N PRO A 264 -14.93 -8.59 -38.11
CA PRO A 264 -16.22 -8.19 -38.67
C PRO A 264 -16.38 -6.67 -38.81
N PRO A 265 -17.21 -6.20 -39.77
CA PRO A 265 -17.45 -4.77 -40.00
C PRO A 265 -18.28 -4.12 -38.87
N LEU A 266 -17.98 -2.86 -38.57
CA LEU A 266 -18.67 -2.04 -37.57
C LEU A 266 -20.04 -1.54 -38.09
N PRO A 267 -21.05 -1.41 -37.21
CA PRO A 267 -22.38 -0.93 -37.57
C PRO A 267 -22.44 0.58 -37.90
N PRO A 268 -23.41 1.02 -38.71
CA PRO A 268 -23.40 2.33 -39.34
C PRO A 268 -24.18 3.38 -38.54
N GLU A 269 -23.78 3.70 -37.29
CA GLU A 269 -24.40 4.82 -36.55
C GLU A 269 -23.41 5.67 -35.73
N TRP A 270 -22.20 5.90 -36.25
CA TRP A 270 -21.33 6.99 -35.78
C TRP A 270 -20.53 7.61 -36.94
N ARG A 271 -21.22 8.37 -37.78
CA ARG A 271 -20.63 9.51 -38.51
C ARG A 271 -21.09 10.80 -37.87
#